data_AF-C7ZDX7-F1
#
_entry.id   AF-C7ZDX7-F1
#
_cell.length_a   1.000
_cell.length_b   1.000
_cell.length_c   1.000
_cell.angle_alpha   90.00
_cell.angle_beta   90.00
_cell.angle_gamma   90.00
#
_symmetry.space_group_name_H-M   'P 1'
#
loop_
_entity.id
_entity.type
_entity.pdbx_description
1 polymer ?
#
loop_
_entity_poly.entity_id
_entity_poly.type
_entity_poly.pdbx_seq_one_letter_code
_entity_poly.pdbx_strand_id
1 'polypeptide(L)'
;MQVLASTDGSEPRIRWEYQTAFIDVLKKELKDESETCFIHLAANFALVKITLDEYLDGVLAHLRKSSQAKHKFDVLSMELWPENDLWPLTTSDIFAGSVRALMWSPSFTPFEDNEWQYLRGLASLAWNLDDADKFQTTAREQGLDLSSLSPEASDLLLVICYCRRHVKLLEHLIRTVQPPAESSFDRLPFYAIEARTDSWSDTAQHSPKRPENVAIEIQIWTLLLNSSWVHDPVDENVAGGMTSLGHTRVGSDPWAIEYTSPALDEFHSTLFARKFFPSLSQVATFILNCPNVEIGRRYFKKMPGSMISSSRFFYPLHSGGLLVPIIESKKLSDQQRLDFVRLVIEEIPRLDLDARIDRPWVADMRSFGAPGDPWDFFSPLMAAGWRGDKKMAELLLEHGAKVEVKDCLSNLDAGELARQQGHEEFATWLEDRKAS
;
A
#
# COMPACT_ATOMS: atom_id res chain seq x y z
N MET A 1 12.42 6.53 7.61
CA MET A 1 13.41 6.74 8.70
C MET A 1 13.20 5.65 9.74
N GLN A 2 14.23 4.97 10.27
CA GLN A 2 14.09 3.91 11.28
C GLN A 2 14.77 4.33 12.60
N VAL A 3 14.15 4.03 13.74
CA VAL A 3 14.75 4.24 15.07
C VAL A 3 15.30 2.91 15.57
N LEU A 4 16.62 2.83 15.69
CA LEU A 4 17.29 1.66 16.25
C LEU A 4 17.45 1.86 17.75
N ALA A 5 16.72 1.07 18.52
CA ALA A 5 16.87 1.02 19.97
C ALA A 5 18.29 0.55 20.34
N SER A 6 18.81 1.11 21.43
CA SER A 6 20.08 0.66 21.99
C SER A 6 19.89 -0.60 22.83
N THR A 7 20.70 -1.61 22.57
CA THR A 7 20.72 -2.86 23.34
C THR A 7 21.77 -2.84 24.47
N ASP A 8 22.65 -1.84 24.49
CA ASP A 8 23.84 -1.77 25.37
C ASP A 8 23.88 -0.50 26.25
N GLY A 9 22.82 0.31 26.25
CA GLY A 9 22.75 1.55 27.01
C GLY A 9 23.31 2.78 26.28
N SER A 10 23.79 2.64 25.04
CA SER A 10 24.05 3.78 24.15
C SER A 10 22.78 4.57 23.78
N GLU A 11 22.91 5.75 23.18
CA GLU A 11 21.74 6.49 22.69
C GLU A 11 21.06 5.78 21.50
N PRO A 12 19.71 5.82 21.40
CA PRO A 12 19.02 5.36 20.20
C PRO A 12 19.51 6.15 18.97
N ARG A 13 19.59 5.48 17.83
CA ARG A 13 20.15 6.05 16.59
C ARG A 13 19.20 5.90 15.42
N ILE A 14 19.34 6.78 14.43
CA ILE A 14 18.56 6.72 13.20
C ILE A 14 19.29 5.94 12.13
N ARG A 15 18.55 5.10 11.41
CA ARG A 15 18.96 4.44 10.18
C ARG A 15 17.96 4.74 9.07
N TRP A 16 18.44 4.70 7.83
CA TRP A 16 17.58 4.71 6.65
C TRP A 16 17.38 3.28 6.13
N GLU A 17 16.13 2.91 5.89
CA GLU A 17 15.73 1.56 5.43
C GLU A 17 16.30 1.27 4.04
N TYR A 18 16.17 2.24 3.13
CA TYR A 18 16.65 2.17 1.77
C TYR A 18 17.94 2.98 1.62
N GLN A 19 18.72 2.75 0.56
CA GLN A 19 19.79 3.65 0.13
C GLN A 19 19.43 4.17 -1.25
N THR A 20 19.07 5.44 -1.33
CA THR A 20 18.78 6.16 -2.57
C THR A 20 19.60 7.45 -2.59
N ALA A 21 19.83 8.03 -3.77
CA ALA A 21 20.55 9.30 -3.89
C ALA A 21 19.93 10.41 -3.02
N PHE A 22 18.60 10.37 -2.82
CA PHE A 22 17.85 11.32 -1.99
C PHE A 22 18.24 11.31 -0.51
N ILE A 23 18.65 10.16 0.01
CA ILE A 23 19.00 10.03 1.44
C ILE A 23 20.23 10.87 1.79
N ASP A 24 21.12 11.12 0.83
CA ASP A 24 22.29 11.94 1.09
C ASP A 24 21.92 13.41 1.30
N VAL A 25 20.82 13.89 0.71
CA VAL A 25 20.26 15.23 1.00
C VAL A 25 19.72 15.27 2.44
N LEU A 26 18.88 14.30 2.83
CA LEU A 26 18.34 14.24 4.19
C LEU A 26 19.43 14.09 5.25
N LYS A 27 20.48 13.30 4.96
CA LYS A 27 21.64 13.16 5.85
C LYS A 27 22.43 14.46 5.98
N LYS A 28 22.48 15.31 4.95
CA LYS A 28 23.13 16.63 5.07
C LYS A 28 22.34 17.52 6.02
N GLU A 29 21.01 17.54 5.91
CA GLU A 29 20.12 18.26 6.83
C GLU A 29 20.27 17.75 8.27
N LEU A 30 20.24 16.43 8.47
CA LEU A 30 20.38 15.83 9.81
C LEU A 30 21.75 16.08 10.45
N LYS A 31 22.82 16.22 9.66
CA LYS A 31 24.18 16.47 10.16
C LYS A 31 24.45 17.93 10.51
N ASP A 32 23.64 18.85 10.01
CA ASP A 32 23.81 20.28 10.25
C ASP A 32 23.13 20.66 11.56
N GLU A 33 23.87 20.59 12.66
CA GLU A 33 23.36 20.91 14.01
C GLU A 33 23.01 22.40 14.19
N SER A 34 23.38 23.26 13.24
CA SER A 34 23.06 24.69 13.29
C SER A 34 21.66 25.03 12.77
N GLU A 35 20.97 24.06 12.15
CA GLU A 35 19.66 24.22 11.54
C GLU A 35 18.65 23.25 12.18
N THR A 36 17.47 23.76 12.54
CA THR A 36 16.36 22.97 13.09
C THR A 36 15.22 22.87 12.08
N CYS A 37 15.49 22.24 10.93
CA CYS A 37 14.52 22.04 9.85
C CYS A 37 13.80 20.67 9.97
N PHE A 38 12.93 20.34 9.01
CA PHE A 38 11.99 19.22 9.04
C PHE A 38 12.60 17.87 9.44
N ILE A 39 13.72 17.46 8.83
CA ILE A 39 14.38 16.19 9.14
C ILE A 39 15.01 16.20 10.53
N HIS A 40 15.60 17.33 10.93
CA HIS A 40 16.19 17.47 12.26
C HIS A 40 15.11 17.35 13.34
N LEU A 41 13.98 18.04 13.17
CA LEU A 41 12.84 17.99 14.09
C LEU A 41 12.22 16.60 14.13
N ALA A 42 11.96 15.99 12.97
CA ALA A 42 11.41 14.63 12.88
C ALA A 42 12.33 13.60 13.55
N ALA A 43 13.64 13.69 13.31
CA ALA A 43 14.65 12.83 13.92
C ALA A 43 14.67 12.95 15.44
N ASN A 44 14.77 14.17 15.96
CA ASN A 44 14.82 14.40 17.40
C ASN A 44 13.52 14.01 18.09
N PHE A 45 12.37 14.25 17.45
CA PHE A 45 11.08 13.83 17.99
C PHE A 45 10.97 12.31 18.03
N ALA A 46 11.36 11.62 16.95
CA ALA A 46 11.38 10.15 16.90
C ALA A 46 12.36 9.52 17.92
N LEU A 47 13.45 10.22 18.23
CA LEU A 47 14.42 9.83 19.26
C LEU A 47 14.02 10.28 20.68
N VAL A 48 12.84 10.92 20.85
CA VAL A 48 12.34 11.42 22.14
C VAL A 48 13.31 12.45 22.78
N LYS A 49 14.03 13.21 21.94
CA LYS A 49 14.95 14.29 22.36
C LYS A 49 14.25 15.63 22.52
N ILE A 50 13.11 15.82 21.85
CA ILE A 50 12.25 17.00 21.96
C ILE A 50 10.82 16.58 22.28
N THR A 51 10.08 17.50 22.89
CA THR A 51 8.66 17.35 23.21
C THR A 51 7.78 17.50 21.96
N LEU A 52 6.51 17.08 22.08
CA LEU A 52 5.52 17.33 21.03
C LEU A 52 5.35 18.83 20.75
N ASP A 53 5.36 19.65 21.79
CA ASP A 53 5.20 21.09 21.65
C ASP A 53 6.37 21.70 20.85
N GLU A 54 7.61 21.36 21.20
CA GLU A 54 8.80 21.80 20.45
C GLU A 54 8.78 21.32 18.98
N TYR A 55 8.34 20.08 18.75
CA TYR A 55 8.19 19.54 17.40
C TYR A 55 7.13 20.29 16.59
N LEU A 56 5.92 20.47 17.14
CA LEU A 56 4.83 21.18 16.46
C LEU A 56 5.17 22.65 16.22
N ASP A 57 5.76 23.33 17.20
CA ASP A 57 6.19 24.72 17.07
C ASP A 57 7.25 24.86 16.00
N GLY A 58 8.26 23.98 15.98
CA GLY A 58 9.31 23.98 14.96
C GLY A 58 8.76 23.73 13.55
N VAL A 59 7.95 22.67 13.37
CA VAL A 59 7.43 22.28 12.05
C VAL A 59 6.43 23.31 11.53
N LEU A 60 5.47 23.74 12.35
CA LEU A 60 4.42 24.68 11.91
C LEU A 60 4.93 26.12 11.79
N ALA A 61 6.03 26.51 12.45
CA ALA A 61 6.59 27.84 12.30
C ALA A 61 6.92 28.20 10.83
N HIS A 62 7.19 27.22 9.98
CA HIS A 62 7.43 27.42 8.54
C HIS A 62 6.20 27.96 7.80
N LEU A 63 5.00 27.72 8.30
CA LEU A 63 3.75 28.17 7.67
C LEU A 63 3.33 29.56 8.15
N ARG A 64 3.97 30.11 9.19
CA ARG A 64 3.57 31.35 9.85
C ARG A 64 4.14 32.56 9.13
N LYS A 65 3.29 33.52 8.76
CA LYS A 65 3.69 34.73 8.01
C LYS A 65 4.74 35.60 8.73
N SER A 66 4.64 35.74 10.05
CA SER A 66 5.64 36.49 10.84
C SER A 66 6.95 35.73 11.05
N SER A 67 6.91 34.40 10.92
CA SER A 67 8.07 33.53 10.99
C SER A 67 8.71 33.47 9.62
N GLN A 68 9.58 34.45 9.33
CA GLN A 68 10.47 34.38 8.16
C GLN A 68 11.59 33.35 8.35
N ALA A 69 11.35 32.23 9.05
CA ALA A 69 12.30 31.14 9.17
C ALA A 69 12.52 30.55 7.78
N LYS A 70 13.53 31.06 7.07
CA LYS A 70 14.11 30.43 5.89
C LYS A 70 15.32 29.67 6.37
N HIS A 71 15.09 28.43 6.80
CA HIS A 71 16.15 27.51 7.11
C HIS A 71 16.88 27.12 5.83
N LYS A 72 18.15 26.77 5.96
CA LYS A 72 19.02 26.41 4.83
C LYS A 72 18.45 25.30 3.94
N PHE A 73 17.62 24.43 4.51
CA PHE A 73 17.03 23.26 3.83
C PHE A 73 15.58 23.47 3.38
N ASP A 74 15.02 24.68 3.50
CA ASP A 74 13.66 25.00 3.01
C ASP A 74 13.55 25.14 1.48
N VAL A 75 14.65 24.90 0.77
CA VAL A 75 14.72 24.94 -0.70
C VAL A 75 14.50 23.55 -1.31
N LEU A 76 13.89 23.51 -2.48
CA LEU A 76 13.81 22.30 -3.31
C LEU A 76 15.21 21.89 -3.75
N SER A 77 15.58 20.63 -3.55
CA SER A 77 16.78 20.07 -4.17
C SER A 77 16.46 19.70 -5.60
N MET A 78 16.39 20.71 -6.49
CA MET A 78 16.11 20.55 -7.93
C MET A 78 17.09 19.65 -8.71
N GLU A 79 18.01 18.96 -8.03
CA GLU A 79 19.05 18.14 -8.65
C GLU A 79 18.46 16.92 -9.39
N LEU A 80 17.32 16.34 -8.96
CA LEU A 80 16.67 15.19 -9.62
C LEU A 80 15.15 15.14 -9.35
N TRP A 81 14.34 15.58 -10.32
CA TRP A 81 12.86 15.45 -10.39
C TRP A 81 12.07 16.14 -9.26
N PRO A 82 11.39 17.28 -9.52
CA PRO A 82 10.66 18.06 -8.50
C PRO A 82 9.64 17.26 -7.68
N GLU A 83 8.94 16.32 -8.31
CA GLU A 83 7.95 15.44 -7.68
C GLU A 83 8.55 14.44 -6.66
N ASN A 84 9.87 14.19 -6.72
CA ASN A 84 10.56 13.26 -5.84
C ASN A 84 11.21 13.92 -4.62
N ASP A 85 11.23 15.25 -4.52
CA ASP A 85 11.86 15.95 -3.38
C ASP A 85 11.09 15.75 -2.07
N LEU A 86 9.77 15.52 -2.15
CA LEU A 86 8.90 15.34 -0.99
C LEU A 86 8.84 13.90 -0.49
N TRP A 87 9.00 12.91 -1.37
CA TRP A 87 8.86 11.49 -1.00
C TRP A 87 9.81 11.09 0.15
N PRO A 88 11.10 11.44 0.13
CA PRO A 88 12.02 11.08 1.19
C PRO A 88 11.56 11.62 2.55
N LEU A 89 11.05 12.86 2.59
CA LEU A 89 10.57 13.44 3.84
C LEU A 89 9.24 12.81 4.27
N THR A 90 8.25 12.68 3.39
CA THR A 90 6.95 12.10 3.74
C THR A 90 7.07 10.63 4.17
N THR A 91 8.01 9.87 3.59
CA THR A 91 8.34 8.50 4.05
C THR A 91 9.14 8.49 5.36
N SER A 92 9.74 9.62 5.77
CA SER A 92 10.42 9.76 7.06
C SER A 92 9.46 10.14 8.17
N ASP A 93 8.63 11.14 7.88
CA ASP A 93 7.66 11.74 8.77
C ASP A 93 6.55 12.36 7.91
N ILE A 94 5.39 11.70 7.91
CA ILE A 94 4.25 12.07 7.06
C ILE A 94 3.75 13.48 7.39
N PHE A 95 3.75 13.88 8.67
CA PHE A 95 3.25 15.19 9.08
C PHE A 95 4.21 16.30 8.65
N ALA A 96 5.49 16.19 9.00
CA ALA A 96 6.51 17.15 8.58
C ALA A 96 6.60 17.23 7.04
N GLY A 97 6.50 16.09 6.34
CA GLY A 97 6.45 16.01 4.89
C GLY A 97 5.25 16.74 4.29
N SER A 98 4.06 16.59 4.88
CA SER A 98 2.85 17.27 4.43
C SER A 98 2.92 18.78 4.65
N VAL A 99 3.51 19.23 5.76
CA VAL A 99 3.75 20.66 6.02
C VAL A 99 4.71 21.25 4.99
N ARG A 100 5.81 20.56 4.68
CA ARG A 100 6.77 20.99 3.65
C ARG A 100 6.13 21.00 2.26
N ALA A 101 5.28 20.01 1.96
CA ALA A 101 4.54 19.95 0.70
C ALA A 101 3.60 21.14 0.53
N LEU A 102 2.84 21.48 1.58
CA LEU A 102 1.95 22.64 1.59
C LEU A 102 2.74 23.94 1.37
N MET A 103 3.86 24.12 2.07
CA MET A 103 4.73 25.30 1.93
C MET A 103 5.20 25.52 0.48
N TRP A 104 5.35 24.44 -0.29
CA TRP A 104 5.80 24.48 -1.67
C TRP A 104 4.67 24.44 -2.71
N SER A 105 3.42 24.36 -2.27
CA SER A 105 2.29 24.49 -3.18
C SER A 105 2.28 25.88 -3.81
N PRO A 106 2.16 26.01 -5.15
CA PRO A 106 2.16 27.31 -5.82
C PRO A 106 1.05 28.25 -5.36
N SER A 107 -0.04 27.70 -4.83
CA SER A 107 -1.20 28.46 -4.33
C SER A 107 -1.11 28.79 -2.83
N PHE A 108 -0.10 28.29 -2.11
CA PHE A 108 -0.02 28.47 -0.67
C PHE A 108 0.34 29.90 -0.28
N THR A 109 -0.40 30.42 0.70
CA THR A 109 -0.11 31.69 1.36
C THR A 109 0.16 31.45 2.85
N PRO A 110 1.27 31.96 3.41
CA PRO A 110 1.57 31.82 4.84
C PRO A 110 0.42 32.30 5.72
N PHE A 111 0.12 31.54 6.77
CA PHE A 111 -0.97 31.81 7.71
C PHE A 111 -0.69 33.07 8.54
N GLU A 112 -1.75 33.84 8.77
CA GLU A 112 -1.71 34.95 9.72
C GLU A 112 -1.50 34.42 11.15
N ASP A 113 -0.97 35.27 12.04
CA ASP A 113 -0.57 34.84 13.39
C ASP A 113 -1.72 34.27 14.22
N ASN A 114 -2.94 34.78 14.03
CA ASN A 114 -4.14 34.28 14.68
C ASN A 114 -4.51 32.87 14.20
N GLU A 115 -4.57 32.66 12.88
CA GLU A 115 -4.86 31.36 12.27
C GLU A 115 -3.79 30.33 12.67
N TRP A 116 -2.52 30.72 12.63
CA TRP A 116 -1.42 29.85 13.05
C TRP A 116 -1.58 29.40 14.52
N GLN A 117 -1.96 30.31 15.43
CA GLN A 117 -2.21 29.96 16.84
C GLN A 117 -3.35 28.95 16.98
N TYR A 118 -4.45 29.11 16.21
CA TYR A 118 -5.54 28.14 16.17
C TYR A 118 -5.07 26.78 15.65
N LEU A 119 -4.38 26.75 14.50
CA LEU A 119 -3.85 25.52 13.91
C LEU A 119 -2.93 24.81 14.88
N ARG A 120 -1.98 25.53 15.50
CA ARG A 120 -1.05 24.96 16.48
C ARG A 120 -1.81 24.34 17.65
N GLY A 121 -2.72 25.08 18.27
CA GLY A 121 -3.49 24.59 19.41
C GLY A 121 -4.30 23.34 19.06
N LEU A 122 -5.02 23.38 17.94
CA LEU A 122 -5.83 22.26 17.45
C LEU A 122 -4.97 21.06 17.04
N ALA A 123 -3.79 21.28 16.49
CA ALA A 123 -2.83 20.23 16.14
C ALA A 123 -2.37 19.45 17.39
N SER A 124 -2.04 20.17 18.48
CA SER A 124 -1.65 19.53 19.75
C SER A 124 -2.80 18.70 20.35
N LEU A 125 -4.04 19.22 20.29
CA LEU A 125 -5.21 18.46 20.73
C LEU A 125 -5.45 17.22 19.86
N ALA A 126 -5.44 17.37 18.53
CA ALA A 126 -5.67 16.28 17.58
C ALA A 126 -4.59 15.18 17.68
N TRP A 127 -3.37 15.55 18.07
CA TRP A 127 -2.29 14.59 18.27
C TRP A 127 -2.54 13.64 19.45
N ASN A 128 -3.18 14.15 20.51
CA ASN A 128 -3.35 13.46 21.78
C ASN A 128 -4.75 12.88 22.00
N LEU A 129 -5.76 13.41 21.31
CA LEU A 129 -7.16 13.02 21.45
C LEU A 129 -7.64 12.32 20.18
N ASP A 130 -8.16 11.10 20.32
CA ASP A 130 -8.75 10.30 19.24
C ASP A 130 -10.29 10.39 19.20
N ASP A 131 -10.90 10.86 20.30
CA ASP A 131 -12.33 11.01 20.50
C ASP A 131 -12.80 12.43 20.14
N ALA A 132 -13.82 12.51 19.28
CA ALA A 132 -14.31 13.77 18.74
C ALA A 132 -14.97 14.67 19.80
N ASP A 133 -15.72 14.09 20.74
CA ASP A 133 -16.44 14.85 21.77
C ASP A 133 -15.46 15.49 22.76
N LYS A 134 -14.44 14.74 23.18
CA LYS A 134 -13.34 15.26 24.01
C LYS A 134 -12.56 16.34 23.28
N PHE A 135 -12.19 16.10 22.02
CA PHE A 135 -11.49 17.08 21.20
C PHE A 135 -12.27 18.39 21.13
N GLN A 136 -13.57 18.34 20.81
CA GLN A 136 -14.40 19.53 20.69
C GLN A 136 -14.59 20.26 22.03
N THR A 137 -14.79 19.51 23.12
CA THR A 137 -14.96 20.10 24.44
C THR A 137 -13.69 20.83 24.87
N THR A 138 -12.53 20.18 24.77
CA THR A 138 -11.25 20.79 25.14
C THR A 138 -10.87 21.95 24.23
N ALA A 139 -11.15 21.86 22.93
CA ALA A 139 -10.95 22.98 22.00
C ALA A 139 -11.75 24.21 22.43
N ARG A 140 -13.04 24.04 22.76
CA ARG A 140 -13.89 25.14 23.25
C ARG A 140 -13.39 25.73 24.57
N GLU A 141 -12.96 24.90 25.52
CA GLU A 141 -12.40 25.35 26.80
C GLU A 141 -11.11 26.16 26.62
N GLN A 142 -10.30 25.83 25.61
CA GLN A 142 -9.08 26.55 25.25
C GLN A 142 -9.34 27.74 24.31
N GLY A 143 -10.60 28.00 23.95
CA GLY A 143 -10.96 29.08 23.02
C GLY A 143 -10.46 28.85 21.59
N LEU A 144 -10.21 27.60 21.20
CA LEU A 144 -9.78 27.20 19.87
C LEU A 144 -11.00 26.91 19.00
N ASP A 145 -11.12 27.61 17.87
CA ASP A 145 -12.25 27.46 16.95
C ASP A 145 -11.82 26.86 15.61
N LEU A 146 -12.37 25.69 15.28
CA LEU A 146 -12.15 25.02 13.99
C LEU A 146 -12.58 25.89 12.80
N SER A 147 -13.61 26.74 12.97
CA SER A 147 -14.11 27.59 11.87
C SER A 147 -13.14 28.72 11.50
N SER A 148 -12.14 28.96 12.35
CA SER A 148 -11.07 29.93 12.11
C SER A 148 -9.93 29.37 11.24
N LEU A 149 -9.97 28.10 10.87
CA LEU A 149 -8.97 27.47 10.00
C LEU A 149 -9.35 27.58 8.53
N SER A 150 -8.36 27.89 7.68
CA SER A 150 -8.44 27.66 6.25
C SER A 150 -8.58 26.16 5.92
N PRO A 151 -9.02 25.82 4.69
CA PRO A 151 -8.97 24.46 4.20
C PRO A 151 -7.57 23.83 4.26
N GLU A 152 -6.52 24.61 3.98
CA GLU A 152 -5.12 24.18 4.02
C GLU A 152 -4.66 23.84 5.46
N ALA A 153 -5.04 24.66 6.45
CA ALA A 153 -4.78 24.37 7.85
C ALA A 153 -5.58 23.14 8.33
N SER A 154 -6.81 22.99 7.85
CA SER A 154 -7.67 21.84 8.16
C SER A 154 -7.11 20.53 7.61
N ASP A 155 -6.51 20.55 6.42
CA ASP A 155 -5.83 19.40 5.82
C ASP A 155 -4.75 18.82 6.74
N LEU A 156 -3.94 19.69 7.35
CA LEU A 156 -2.90 19.28 8.29
C LEU A 156 -3.47 18.63 9.56
N LEU A 157 -4.66 19.01 10.02
CA LEU A 157 -5.33 18.33 11.13
C LEU A 157 -5.77 16.91 10.77
N LEU A 158 -6.26 16.70 9.54
CA LEU A 158 -6.59 15.36 9.06
C LEU A 158 -5.31 14.52 8.89
N VAL A 159 -4.21 15.10 8.43
CA VAL A 159 -2.90 14.43 8.38
C VAL A 159 -2.46 13.99 9.77
N ILE A 160 -2.65 14.79 10.83
CA ILE A 160 -2.37 14.38 12.21
C ILE A 160 -3.23 13.16 12.58
N CYS A 161 -4.53 13.21 12.30
CA CYS A 161 -5.43 12.09 12.57
C CYS A 161 -4.99 10.82 11.83
N TYR A 162 -4.51 10.97 10.59
CA TYR A 162 -3.93 9.88 9.81
C TYR A 162 -2.64 9.32 10.46
N CYS A 163 -1.66 10.19 10.74
CA CYS A 163 -0.40 9.85 11.40
C CYS A 163 -0.63 9.08 12.71
N ARG A 164 -1.63 9.50 13.48
CA ARG A 164 -1.98 8.98 14.80
C ARG A 164 -3.02 7.85 14.79
N ARG A 165 -3.61 7.55 13.63
CA ARG A 165 -4.67 6.53 13.43
C ARG A 165 -5.96 6.83 14.20
N HIS A 166 -6.32 8.10 14.34
CA HIS A 166 -7.52 8.56 15.04
C HIS A 166 -8.76 8.50 14.13
N VAL A 167 -9.30 7.30 13.90
CA VAL A 167 -10.42 7.07 12.97
C VAL A 167 -11.65 7.93 13.29
N LYS A 168 -12.07 7.97 14.55
CA LYS A 168 -13.28 8.69 14.98
C LYS A 168 -13.14 10.20 14.85
N LEU A 169 -12.00 10.75 15.27
CA LEU A 169 -11.72 12.18 15.09
C LEU A 169 -11.61 12.53 13.60
N LEU A 170 -10.95 11.70 12.79
CA LEU A 170 -10.86 11.90 11.34
C LEU A 170 -12.26 11.98 10.71
N GLU A 171 -13.15 11.02 11.01
CA GLU A 171 -14.53 11.00 10.53
C GLU A 171 -15.29 12.28 10.91
N HIS A 172 -15.12 12.75 12.14
CA HIS A 172 -15.71 14.01 12.59
C HIS A 172 -15.19 15.21 11.80
N LEU A 173 -13.86 15.31 11.63
CA LEU A 173 -13.23 16.42 10.92
C LEU A 173 -13.64 16.44 9.45
N ILE A 174 -13.64 15.30 8.76
CA ILE A 174 -14.09 15.18 7.36
C ILE A 174 -15.49 15.77 7.15
N ARG A 175 -16.38 15.66 8.15
CA ARG A 175 -17.75 16.19 8.10
C ARG A 175 -17.87 17.66 8.52
N THR A 176 -16.87 18.21 9.20
CA THR A 176 -16.95 19.51 9.87
C THR A 176 -16.18 20.60 9.14
N VAL A 177 -15.03 20.25 8.54
CA VAL A 177 -14.17 21.18 7.82
C VAL A 177 -14.24 20.96 6.31
N GLN A 178 -13.83 21.96 5.53
CA GLN A 178 -13.82 21.89 4.08
C GLN A 178 -12.44 21.44 3.57
N PRO A 179 -12.37 20.62 2.50
CA PRO A 179 -11.11 20.25 1.89
C PRO A 179 -10.47 21.44 1.14
N PRO A 180 -9.14 21.51 1.07
CA PRO A 180 -8.45 22.45 0.17
C PRO A 180 -8.62 22.02 -1.29
N ALA A 181 -8.20 22.89 -2.23
CA ALA A 181 -8.20 22.55 -3.66
C ALA A 181 -7.22 21.41 -4.01
N GLU A 182 -6.15 21.26 -3.21
CA GLU A 182 -5.20 20.15 -3.28
C GLU A 182 -4.96 19.67 -1.85
N SER A 183 -5.32 18.42 -1.55
CA SER A 183 -5.13 17.81 -0.24
C SER A 183 -3.79 17.08 -0.15
N SER A 184 -3.21 17.00 1.04
CA SER A 184 -2.04 16.16 1.31
C SER A 184 -2.27 14.69 0.92
N PHE A 185 -3.52 14.20 0.99
CA PHE A 185 -3.86 12.81 0.64
C PHE A 185 -3.82 12.53 -0.86
N ASP A 186 -3.83 13.55 -1.72
CA ASP A 186 -3.79 13.38 -3.18
C ASP A 186 -2.43 12.86 -3.65
N ARG A 187 -1.36 13.12 -2.89
CA ARG A 187 0.03 12.91 -3.31
C ARG A 187 0.85 12.10 -2.30
N LEU A 188 0.18 11.37 -1.40
CA LEU A 188 0.90 10.49 -0.48
C LEU A 188 1.62 9.38 -1.27
N PRO A 189 2.94 9.23 -1.09
CA PRO A 189 3.70 8.24 -1.84
C PRO A 189 3.31 6.83 -1.38
N PHE A 190 3.33 5.88 -2.33
CA PHE A 190 2.98 4.48 -2.10
C PHE A 190 3.70 3.90 -0.87
N TYR A 191 5.01 4.15 -0.76
CA TYR A 191 5.84 3.65 0.34
C TYR A 191 5.47 4.20 1.72
N ALA A 192 4.94 5.43 1.80
CA ALA A 192 4.47 5.97 3.08
C ALA A 192 3.19 5.26 3.56
N ILE A 193 2.36 4.81 2.62
CA ILE A 193 1.15 4.02 2.91
C ILE A 193 1.55 2.57 3.27
N GLU A 194 2.40 1.93 2.45
CA GLU A 194 2.82 0.54 2.63
C GLU A 194 3.54 0.30 3.98
N ALA A 195 4.48 1.19 4.35
CA ALA A 195 5.23 1.09 5.60
C ALA A 195 4.33 1.04 6.86
N ARG A 196 3.10 1.57 6.76
CA ARG A 196 2.14 1.62 7.86
C ARG A 196 1.37 0.32 8.07
N THR A 197 1.35 -0.57 7.08
CA THR A 197 0.64 -1.86 7.15
C THR A 197 1.56 -3.06 7.19
N ASP A 198 2.84 -2.86 6.91
CA ASP A 198 3.76 -3.98 6.73
C ASP A 198 4.51 -4.33 8.00
N SER A 199 4.39 -5.59 8.43
CA SER A 199 4.98 -6.11 9.68
C SER A 199 6.51 -6.02 9.71
N TRP A 200 7.15 -6.04 8.54
CA TRP A 200 8.61 -6.01 8.38
C TRP A 200 9.19 -4.60 8.23
N SER A 201 8.38 -3.56 7.98
CA SER A 201 8.91 -2.20 7.84
C SER A 201 9.30 -1.59 9.19
N ASP A 202 10.57 -1.29 9.43
CA ASP A 202 10.99 -0.62 10.67
C ASP A 202 10.90 0.92 10.60
N THR A 203 10.14 1.44 9.63
CA THR A 203 9.96 2.88 9.49
C THR A 203 9.21 3.45 10.71
N ALA A 204 9.79 4.51 11.28
CA ALA A 204 9.27 5.25 12.40
C ALA A 204 7.89 5.83 12.07
N GLN A 205 6.97 5.70 13.01
CA GLN A 205 5.59 6.15 12.86
C GLN A 205 5.15 6.89 14.11
N HIS A 206 4.30 7.89 13.90
CA HIS A 206 3.72 8.64 15.01
C HIS A 206 2.69 7.85 15.80
N SER A 207 2.33 6.63 15.41
CA SER A 207 1.45 5.74 16.17
C SER A 207 2.07 4.34 16.32
N PRO A 208 1.72 3.59 17.38
CA PRO A 208 2.28 2.26 17.61
C PRO A 208 2.09 1.33 16.42
N LYS A 209 3.13 0.56 16.11
CA LYS A 209 3.08 -0.47 15.08
C LYS A 209 2.41 -1.72 15.65
N ARG A 210 1.16 -1.99 15.27
CA ARG A 210 0.37 -3.12 15.75
C ARG A 210 -0.38 -3.86 14.64
N PRO A 211 -0.70 -5.14 14.82
CA PRO A 211 -1.39 -5.95 13.81
C PRO A 211 -2.72 -5.37 13.31
N GLU A 212 -3.46 -4.70 14.19
CA GLU A 212 -4.76 -4.11 13.87
C GLU A 212 -4.64 -2.90 12.93
N ASN A 213 -3.43 -2.39 12.71
CA ASN A 213 -3.19 -1.22 11.87
C ASN A 213 -3.74 -1.41 10.46
N VAL A 214 -3.66 -2.61 9.88
CA VAL A 214 -4.19 -2.82 8.52
C VAL A 214 -5.69 -2.55 8.46
N ALA A 215 -6.45 -3.04 9.44
CA ALA A 215 -7.89 -2.77 9.53
C ALA A 215 -8.21 -1.29 9.80
N ILE A 216 -7.34 -0.60 10.55
CA ILE A 216 -7.49 0.84 10.82
C ILE A 216 -7.18 1.68 9.57
N GLU A 217 -6.10 1.37 8.83
CA GLU A 217 -5.76 2.05 7.58
C GLU A 217 -6.88 1.86 6.55
N ILE A 218 -7.46 0.67 6.45
CA ILE A 218 -8.63 0.40 5.60
C ILE A 218 -9.80 1.33 5.96
N GLN A 219 -10.12 1.50 7.24
CA GLN A 219 -11.20 2.40 7.67
C GLN A 219 -10.90 3.86 7.35
N ILE A 220 -9.69 4.33 7.64
CA ILE A 220 -9.27 5.71 7.34
C ILE A 220 -9.37 5.98 5.84
N TRP A 221 -8.79 5.12 5.01
CA TRP A 221 -8.82 5.31 3.57
C TRP A 221 -10.22 5.14 2.98
N THR A 222 -11.07 4.29 3.55
CA THR A 222 -12.50 4.23 3.19
C THR A 222 -13.18 5.57 3.44
N LEU A 223 -12.94 6.21 4.59
CA LEU A 223 -13.50 7.53 4.91
C LEU A 223 -12.99 8.60 3.94
N LEU A 224 -11.68 8.64 3.70
CA LEU A 224 -11.06 9.62 2.80
C LEU A 224 -11.57 9.48 1.36
N LEU A 225 -11.59 8.26 0.82
CA LEU A 225 -12.02 7.99 -0.57
C LEU A 225 -13.52 8.20 -0.80
N ASN A 226 -14.35 8.04 0.23
CA ASN A 226 -15.79 8.35 0.16
C ASN A 226 -16.10 9.83 0.46
N SER A 227 -15.07 10.65 0.67
CA SER A 227 -15.19 12.09 0.92
C SER A 227 -14.56 12.90 -0.23
N SER A 228 -14.61 14.22 -0.11
CA SER A 228 -13.97 15.17 -1.04
C SER A 228 -12.51 15.47 -0.71
N TRP A 229 -11.86 14.64 0.11
CA TRP A 229 -10.45 14.83 0.53
C TRP A 229 -9.43 14.11 -0.38
N VAL A 230 -9.90 13.29 -1.32
CA VAL A 230 -9.07 12.69 -2.37
C VAL A 230 -9.66 13.06 -3.72
N HIS A 231 -8.98 13.92 -4.46
CA HIS A 231 -9.46 14.55 -5.69
C HIS A 231 -9.24 13.68 -6.93
N ASP A 232 -10.12 13.85 -7.92
CA ASP A 232 -9.97 13.20 -9.23
C ASP A 232 -9.24 14.11 -10.24
N PRO A 233 -8.37 13.54 -11.11
CA PRO A 233 -7.95 12.14 -11.14
C PRO A 233 -6.98 11.82 -10.00
N VAL A 234 -7.12 10.64 -9.39
CA VAL A 234 -6.25 10.21 -8.29
C VAL A 234 -4.85 9.87 -8.80
N ASP A 235 -3.82 10.28 -8.05
CA ASP A 235 -2.42 9.96 -8.31
C ASP A 235 -2.16 8.44 -8.35
N GLU A 236 -1.27 7.99 -9.23
CA GLU A 236 -0.99 6.58 -9.43
C GLU A 236 -0.36 5.93 -8.18
N ASN A 237 0.38 6.67 -7.35
CA ASN A 237 0.94 6.16 -6.09
C ASN A 237 -0.15 5.88 -5.07
N VAL A 238 -1.13 6.79 -4.95
CA VAL A 238 -2.28 6.62 -4.06
C VAL A 238 -3.12 5.44 -4.56
N ALA A 239 -3.44 5.38 -5.85
CA ALA A 239 -4.18 4.26 -6.44
C ALA A 239 -3.46 2.91 -6.24
N GLY A 240 -2.14 2.88 -6.45
CA GLY A 240 -1.29 1.72 -6.15
C GLY A 240 -1.33 1.31 -4.68
N GLY A 241 -1.28 2.30 -3.77
CA GLY A 241 -1.34 2.08 -2.32
C GLY A 241 -2.67 1.48 -1.91
N MET A 242 -3.76 2.00 -2.45
CA MET A 242 -5.12 1.57 -2.13
C MET A 242 -5.41 0.16 -2.63
N THR A 243 -5.01 -0.16 -3.87
CA THR A 243 -5.15 -1.51 -4.40
C THR A 243 -4.26 -2.51 -3.65
N SER A 244 -3.05 -2.12 -3.24
CA SER A 244 -2.19 -2.97 -2.40
C SER A 244 -2.82 -3.22 -1.02
N LEU A 245 -3.26 -2.16 -0.34
CA LEU A 245 -3.90 -2.22 0.99
C LEU A 245 -5.13 -3.13 1.02
N GLY A 246 -5.91 -3.15 -0.06
CA GLY A 246 -7.11 -4.01 -0.15
C GLY A 246 -6.80 -5.47 -0.46
N HIS A 247 -5.57 -5.80 -0.85
CA HIS A 247 -5.18 -7.12 -1.37
C HIS A 247 -3.83 -7.61 -0.83
N THR A 248 -3.40 -7.08 0.32
CA THR A 248 -2.06 -7.26 0.86
C THR A 248 -1.71 -8.73 1.16
N ARG A 249 -0.42 -9.04 1.05
CA ARG A 249 0.17 -10.37 1.17
C ARG A 249 0.29 -10.80 2.64
N VAL A 250 -0.16 -12.02 2.94
CA VAL A 250 0.05 -12.63 4.27
C VAL A 250 1.42 -13.33 4.33
N GLY A 251 2.33 -12.74 5.11
CA GLY A 251 3.40 -13.47 5.81
C GLY A 251 2.85 -14.15 7.07
N SER A 252 3.64 -14.99 7.74
CA SER A 252 3.22 -15.60 9.01
C SER A 252 3.06 -14.55 10.11
N ASP A 253 1.92 -14.55 10.81
CA ASP A 253 1.61 -13.83 12.07
C ASP A 253 1.12 -12.35 11.95
N PRO A 254 0.53 -11.78 13.02
CA PRO A 254 -0.86 -11.27 13.18
C PRO A 254 -1.34 -10.10 12.28
N TRP A 255 -0.50 -9.59 11.39
CA TRP A 255 -0.71 -8.41 10.55
C TRP A 255 -1.61 -8.64 9.34
N ALA A 256 -2.67 -9.44 9.51
CA ALA A 256 -3.57 -9.85 8.43
C ALA A 256 -4.86 -9.03 8.45
N ILE A 257 -5.41 -8.80 7.26
CA ILE A 257 -6.78 -8.33 7.13
C ILE A 257 -7.71 -9.48 7.53
N GLU A 258 -8.70 -9.18 8.36
CA GLU A 258 -9.79 -10.11 8.59
C GLU A 258 -10.67 -10.17 7.34
N TYR A 259 -10.55 -11.24 6.55
CA TYR A 259 -11.28 -11.43 5.29
C TYR A 259 -12.81 -11.46 5.45
N THR A 260 -13.29 -11.70 6.68
CA THR A 260 -14.71 -11.65 7.04
C THR A 260 -15.20 -10.25 7.42
N SER A 261 -14.28 -9.30 7.62
CA SER A 261 -14.58 -7.97 8.13
C SER A 261 -15.51 -7.19 7.20
N PRO A 262 -16.59 -6.58 7.72
CA PRO A 262 -17.41 -5.63 6.97
C PRO A 262 -16.62 -4.43 6.45
N ALA A 263 -15.56 -4.00 7.17
CA ALA A 263 -14.74 -2.86 6.75
C ALA A 263 -13.96 -3.16 5.45
N LEU A 264 -13.50 -4.40 5.28
CA LEU A 264 -12.85 -4.82 4.03
C LEU A 264 -13.82 -4.82 2.85
N ASP A 265 -15.03 -5.32 3.05
CA ASP A 265 -16.10 -5.30 2.04
C ASP A 265 -16.45 -3.88 1.59
N GLU A 266 -16.58 -2.97 2.56
CA GLU A 266 -16.85 -1.55 2.31
C GLU A 266 -15.69 -0.91 1.55
N PHE A 267 -14.46 -1.23 1.92
CA PHE A 267 -13.28 -0.76 1.23
C PHE A 267 -13.21 -1.27 -0.20
N HIS A 268 -13.41 -2.56 -0.47
CA HIS A 268 -13.48 -3.08 -1.84
C HIS A 268 -14.59 -2.43 -2.67
N SER A 269 -15.75 -2.18 -2.06
CA SER A 269 -16.85 -1.45 -2.71
C SER A 269 -16.45 -0.01 -3.05
N THR A 270 -15.68 0.63 -2.17
CA THR A 270 -15.14 1.99 -2.34
C THR A 270 -14.09 2.01 -3.46
N LEU A 271 -13.14 1.07 -3.46
CA LEU A 271 -12.16 0.91 -4.54
C LEU A 271 -12.86 0.74 -5.89
N PHE A 272 -13.91 -0.10 -5.94
CA PHE A 272 -14.72 -0.27 -7.13
C PHE A 272 -15.38 1.05 -7.58
N ALA A 273 -16.01 1.78 -6.67
CA ALA A 273 -16.66 3.07 -6.99
C ALA A 273 -15.65 4.12 -7.51
N ARG A 274 -14.42 4.12 -6.98
CA ARG A 274 -13.31 4.99 -7.41
C ARG A 274 -12.55 4.46 -8.63
N LYS A 275 -12.95 3.32 -9.21
CA LYS A 275 -12.31 2.64 -10.34
C LYS A 275 -10.85 2.27 -10.08
N PHE A 276 -10.54 1.89 -8.84
CA PHE A 276 -9.25 1.33 -8.46
C PHE A 276 -9.29 -0.18 -8.66
N PHE A 277 -8.62 -0.63 -9.73
CA PHE A 277 -8.64 -2.03 -10.12
C PHE A 277 -7.34 -2.72 -9.71
N PRO A 278 -7.41 -3.86 -9.00
CA PRO A 278 -6.23 -4.64 -8.69
C PRO A 278 -5.65 -5.29 -9.95
N SER A 279 -4.34 -5.48 -9.93
CA SER A 279 -3.65 -6.38 -10.85
C SER A 279 -4.02 -7.84 -10.60
N LEU A 280 -3.82 -8.70 -11.60
CA LEU A 280 -4.06 -10.15 -11.46
C LEU A 280 -3.20 -10.78 -10.35
N SER A 281 -1.98 -10.27 -10.12
CA SER A 281 -1.12 -10.74 -9.02
C SER A 281 -1.66 -10.35 -7.63
N GLN A 282 -2.29 -9.18 -7.50
CA GLN A 282 -2.97 -8.78 -6.26
C GLN A 282 -4.21 -9.64 -6.00
N VAL A 283 -5.00 -9.93 -7.04
CA VAL A 283 -6.13 -10.87 -6.93
C VAL A 283 -5.62 -12.26 -6.51
N ALA A 284 -4.53 -12.74 -7.10
CA ALA A 284 -3.92 -14.02 -6.74
C ALA A 284 -3.52 -14.06 -5.27
N THR A 285 -2.87 -12.99 -4.82
CA THR A 285 -2.42 -12.84 -3.43
C THR A 285 -3.60 -12.86 -2.46
N PHE A 286 -4.70 -12.19 -2.80
CA PHE A 286 -5.92 -12.22 -2.00
C PHE A 286 -6.54 -13.63 -1.94
N ILE A 287 -6.72 -14.27 -3.09
CA ILE A 287 -7.32 -15.61 -3.19
C ILE A 287 -6.50 -16.67 -2.46
N LEU A 288 -5.17 -16.61 -2.56
CA LEU A 288 -4.24 -17.53 -1.89
C LEU A 288 -4.38 -17.56 -0.37
N ASN A 289 -4.84 -16.45 0.21
CA ASN A 289 -4.97 -16.27 1.65
C ASN A 289 -6.43 -16.22 2.10
N CYS A 290 -7.39 -16.41 1.18
CA CYS A 290 -8.79 -16.58 1.53
C CYS A 290 -8.98 -17.86 2.36
N PRO A 291 -9.73 -17.81 3.49
CA PRO A 291 -10.00 -18.99 4.30
C PRO A 291 -10.76 -20.09 3.55
N ASN A 292 -11.66 -19.71 2.64
CA ASN A 292 -12.49 -20.60 1.84
C ASN A 292 -13.00 -19.91 0.56
N VAL A 293 -13.65 -20.69 -0.31
CA VAL A 293 -14.16 -20.22 -1.60
C VAL A 293 -15.36 -19.27 -1.45
N GLU A 294 -16.15 -19.38 -0.39
CA GLU A 294 -17.27 -18.48 -0.11
C GLU A 294 -16.82 -17.04 0.13
N ILE A 295 -15.69 -16.86 0.81
CA ILE A 295 -15.04 -15.56 0.97
C ILE A 295 -14.53 -15.03 -0.37
N GLY A 296 -13.91 -15.88 -1.19
CA GLY A 296 -13.52 -15.49 -2.55
C GLY A 296 -14.73 -15.04 -3.38
N ARG A 297 -15.86 -15.73 -3.28
CA ARG A 297 -17.10 -15.35 -3.97
C ARG A 297 -17.68 -14.04 -3.44
N ARG A 298 -17.59 -13.81 -2.12
CA ARG A 298 -17.97 -12.53 -1.51
C ARG A 298 -17.13 -11.39 -2.06
N TYR A 299 -15.82 -11.58 -2.22
CA TYR A 299 -14.92 -10.62 -2.86
C TYR A 299 -15.38 -10.27 -4.28
N PHE A 300 -15.63 -11.26 -5.16
CA PHE A 300 -16.07 -10.98 -6.53
C PHE A 300 -17.46 -10.31 -6.62
N LYS A 301 -18.32 -10.46 -5.59
CA LYS A 301 -19.56 -9.66 -5.51
C LYS A 301 -19.31 -8.16 -5.28
N LYS A 302 -18.24 -7.82 -4.57
CA LYS A 302 -17.84 -6.42 -4.28
C LYS A 302 -16.96 -5.85 -5.39
N MET A 303 -16.14 -6.71 -5.99
CA MET A 303 -15.19 -6.37 -7.05
C MET A 303 -15.33 -7.35 -8.22
N PRO A 304 -16.30 -7.12 -9.14
CA PRO A 304 -16.60 -8.07 -10.21
C PRO A 304 -15.43 -8.31 -11.17
N GLY A 305 -15.18 -9.57 -11.54
CA GLY A 305 -14.07 -9.94 -12.42
C GLY A 305 -14.18 -9.38 -13.84
N SER A 306 -15.40 -9.13 -14.33
CA SER A 306 -15.63 -8.41 -15.59
C SER A 306 -14.98 -7.01 -15.60
N MET A 307 -14.94 -6.35 -14.46
CA MET A 307 -14.32 -5.03 -14.31
C MET A 307 -12.80 -5.12 -14.28
N ILE A 308 -12.27 -6.12 -13.57
CA ILE A 308 -10.83 -6.44 -13.60
C ILE A 308 -10.39 -6.64 -15.05
N SER A 309 -11.13 -7.43 -15.83
CA SER A 309 -10.82 -7.69 -17.25
C SER A 309 -10.95 -6.47 -18.18
N SER A 310 -11.68 -5.44 -17.75
CA SER A 310 -11.89 -4.20 -18.51
C SER A 310 -10.88 -3.10 -18.17
N SER A 311 -10.05 -3.32 -17.15
CA SER A 311 -9.02 -2.37 -16.71
C SER A 311 -7.95 -2.18 -17.80
N ARG A 312 -7.45 -0.95 -17.96
CA ARG A 312 -6.27 -0.65 -18.81
C ARG A 312 -5.02 -1.43 -18.39
N PHE A 313 -5.01 -1.93 -17.15
CA PHE A 313 -3.93 -2.71 -16.56
C PHE A 313 -4.16 -4.22 -16.61
N PHE A 314 -5.24 -4.67 -17.28
CA PHE A 314 -5.47 -6.09 -17.50
C PHE A 314 -4.69 -6.57 -18.71
N TYR A 315 -3.71 -7.43 -18.46
CA TYR A 315 -2.92 -8.08 -19.48
C TYR A 315 -3.26 -9.58 -19.43
N PRO A 316 -4.01 -10.12 -20.42
CA PRO A 316 -4.34 -11.55 -20.45
C PRO A 316 -3.10 -12.43 -20.35
N LEU A 317 -1.99 -12.00 -20.96
CA LEU A 317 -0.69 -12.68 -20.91
C LEU A 317 -0.10 -12.80 -19.49
N HIS A 318 -0.61 -12.06 -18.51
CA HIS A 318 -0.21 -12.15 -17.10
C HIS A 318 -1.14 -13.08 -16.28
N SER A 319 -2.12 -13.74 -16.90
CA SER A 319 -3.06 -14.64 -16.22
C SER A 319 -2.37 -15.83 -15.54
N GLY A 320 -1.20 -16.24 -16.03
CA GLY A 320 -0.37 -17.24 -15.34
C GLY A 320 0.07 -16.77 -13.95
N GLY A 321 0.33 -15.46 -13.78
CA GLY A 321 0.62 -14.82 -12.49
C GLY A 321 -0.55 -14.83 -11.49
N LEU A 322 -1.74 -15.27 -11.90
CA LEU A 322 -2.90 -15.49 -11.05
C LEU A 322 -3.14 -16.97 -10.76
N LEU A 323 -3.25 -17.78 -11.81
CA LEU A 323 -3.67 -19.17 -11.68
C LEU A 323 -2.56 -20.09 -11.17
N VAL A 324 -1.33 -19.94 -11.66
CA VAL A 324 -0.20 -20.82 -11.29
C VAL A 324 0.13 -20.73 -9.80
N PRO A 325 0.21 -19.54 -9.17
CA PRO A 325 0.41 -19.45 -7.72
C PRO A 325 -0.66 -20.20 -6.91
N ILE A 326 -1.93 -20.16 -7.34
CA ILE A 326 -3.02 -20.87 -6.67
C ILE A 326 -2.82 -22.39 -6.78
N ILE A 327 -2.51 -22.88 -7.99
CA ILE A 327 -2.30 -24.31 -8.29
C ILE A 327 -1.09 -24.88 -7.54
N GLU A 328 -0.01 -24.11 -7.40
CA GLU A 328 1.21 -24.56 -6.72
C GLU A 328 1.23 -24.29 -5.21
N SER A 329 0.19 -23.68 -4.68
CA SER A 329 0.16 -23.29 -3.28
C SER A 329 0.27 -24.50 -2.35
N LYS A 330 1.36 -24.57 -1.60
CA LYS A 330 1.52 -25.57 -0.53
C LYS A 330 0.62 -25.30 0.69
N LYS A 331 0.02 -24.11 0.79
CA LYS A 331 -0.89 -23.73 1.88
C LYS A 331 -2.31 -24.27 1.70
N LEU A 332 -2.74 -24.45 0.45
CA LEU A 332 -4.11 -24.86 0.11
C LEU A 332 -4.19 -26.39 -0.02
N SER A 333 -5.30 -26.98 0.41
CA SER A 333 -5.64 -28.36 0.06
C SER A 333 -5.98 -28.48 -1.42
N ASP A 334 -5.89 -29.69 -1.99
CA ASP A 334 -6.20 -29.94 -3.40
C ASP A 334 -7.61 -29.47 -3.78
N GLN A 335 -8.60 -29.70 -2.90
CA GLN A 335 -9.97 -29.25 -3.10
C GLN A 335 -10.08 -27.72 -3.10
N GLN A 336 -9.40 -27.03 -2.17
CA GLN A 336 -9.39 -25.56 -2.15
C GLN A 336 -8.76 -24.98 -3.42
N ARG A 337 -7.66 -25.56 -3.92
CA ARG A 337 -7.05 -25.09 -5.18
C ARG A 337 -8.05 -25.21 -6.33
N LEU A 338 -8.71 -26.36 -6.45
CA LEU A 338 -9.70 -26.61 -7.49
C LEU A 338 -10.87 -25.62 -7.40
N ASP A 339 -11.41 -25.40 -6.20
CA ASP A 339 -12.55 -24.50 -6.01
C ASP A 339 -12.19 -23.04 -6.26
N PHE A 340 -11.00 -22.59 -5.86
CA PHE A 340 -10.52 -21.23 -6.16
C PHE A 340 -10.21 -21.02 -7.64
N VAL A 341 -9.55 -21.98 -8.30
CA VAL A 341 -9.29 -21.89 -9.75
C VAL A 341 -10.61 -21.85 -10.52
N ARG A 342 -11.57 -22.71 -10.17
CA ARG A 342 -12.91 -22.68 -10.76
C ARG A 342 -13.57 -21.32 -10.58
N LEU A 343 -13.60 -20.81 -9.35
CA LEU A 343 -14.16 -19.49 -9.05
C LEU A 343 -13.51 -18.39 -9.89
N VAL A 344 -12.18 -18.36 -9.98
CA VAL A 344 -11.45 -17.34 -10.74
C VAL A 344 -11.78 -17.39 -12.23
N ILE A 345 -11.85 -18.59 -12.83
CA ILE A 345 -12.19 -18.78 -14.25
C ILE A 345 -13.64 -18.36 -14.52
N GLU A 346 -14.56 -18.68 -13.60
CA GLU A 346 -15.98 -18.30 -13.72
C GLU A 346 -16.21 -16.79 -13.58
N GLU A 347 -15.50 -16.13 -12.67
CA GLU A 347 -15.74 -14.72 -12.33
C GLU A 347 -14.96 -13.74 -13.21
N ILE A 348 -13.75 -14.10 -13.69
CA ILE A 348 -12.90 -13.22 -14.51
C ILE A 348 -12.95 -13.67 -15.98
N PRO A 349 -13.69 -12.96 -16.84
CA PRO A 349 -13.77 -13.33 -18.25
C PRO A 349 -12.46 -13.01 -18.97
N ARG A 350 -12.22 -13.73 -20.08
CA ARG A 350 -11.06 -13.52 -20.98
C ARG A 350 -9.69 -13.78 -20.35
N LEU A 351 -9.63 -14.59 -19.29
CA LEU A 351 -8.37 -15.14 -18.82
C LEU A 351 -7.74 -15.99 -19.93
N ASP A 352 -6.46 -15.78 -20.18
CA ASP A 352 -5.67 -16.64 -21.04
C ASP A 352 -5.13 -17.80 -20.21
N LEU A 353 -5.70 -18.99 -20.39
CA LEU A 353 -5.30 -20.19 -19.65
C LEU A 353 -3.97 -20.76 -20.14
N ASP A 354 -3.41 -20.24 -21.23
CA ASP A 354 -2.11 -20.62 -21.76
C ASP A 354 -1.00 -19.64 -21.33
N ALA A 355 -1.39 -18.51 -20.73
CA ALA A 355 -0.48 -17.51 -20.21
C ALA A 355 0.41 -18.10 -19.13
N ARG A 356 1.69 -17.73 -19.18
CA ARG A 356 2.70 -18.14 -18.19
C ARG A 356 2.81 -17.06 -17.12
N ILE A 357 3.52 -17.35 -16.04
CA ILE A 357 4.04 -16.28 -15.20
C ILE A 357 5.07 -15.52 -16.04
N ASP A 358 4.75 -14.33 -16.57
CA ASP A 358 5.78 -13.51 -17.24
C ASP A 358 6.48 -12.65 -16.18
N ARG A 359 7.75 -12.99 -15.88
CA ARG A 359 8.66 -12.10 -15.17
C ARG A 359 9.83 -11.80 -16.11
N PRO A 360 9.75 -10.72 -16.91
CA PRO A 360 10.78 -10.39 -17.90
C PRO A 360 12.19 -10.29 -17.31
N TRP A 361 12.31 -9.87 -16.05
CA TRP A 361 13.58 -9.78 -15.33
C TRP A 361 14.12 -11.11 -14.79
N VAL A 362 13.32 -12.19 -14.71
CA VAL A 362 13.80 -13.52 -14.29
C VAL A 362 14.63 -14.18 -15.40
N ALA A 363 14.35 -13.86 -16.66
CA ALA A 363 15.22 -14.23 -17.78
C ALA A 363 16.63 -13.62 -17.62
N ASP A 364 16.71 -12.34 -17.23
CA ASP A 364 17.98 -11.68 -16.91
C ASP A 364 18.63 -12.28 -15.64
N MET A 365 17.88 -12.56 -14.58
CA MET A 365 18.43 -13.09 -13.33
C MET A 365 19.06 -14.50 -13.46
N ARG A 366 18.57 -15.36 -14.36
CA ARG A 366 19.24 -16.64 -14.65
C ARG A 366 20.55 -16.48 -15.41
N SER A 367 20.69 -15.43 -16.23
CA SER A 367 21.99 -15.08 -16.84
C SER A 367 23.05 -14.70 -15.79
N PHE A 368 22.61 -14.25 -14.61
CA PHE A 368 23.43 -13.99 -13.42
C PHE A 368 23.52 -15.17 -12.44
N GLY A 369 23.01 -16.36 -12.81
CA GLY A 369 23.13 -17.58 -12.00
C GLY A 369 22.19 -17.67 -10.80
N ALA A 370 21.17 -16.81 -10.70
CA ALA A 370 20.17 -16.91 -9.66
C ALA A 370 19.15 -18.04 -9.96
N PRO A 371 18.81 -18.91 -9.00
CA PRO A 371 17.75 -19.88 -9.17
C PRO A 371 16.39 -19.15 -9.18
N GLY A 372 15.75 -19.05 -10.35
CA GLY A 372 14.32 -18.74 -10.42
C GLY A 372 13.48 -19.97 -10.09
N ASP A 373 12.33 -19.79 -9.45
CA ASP A 373 11.41 -20.88 -9.17
C ASP A 373 11.00 -21.54 -10.51
N PRO A 374 10.89 -22.88 -10.59
CA PRO A 374 10.57 -23.57 -11.86
C PRO A 374 9.24 -23.12 -12.46
N TRP A 375 8.34 -22.61 -11.61
CA TRP A 375 6.99 -22.16 -11.95
C TRP A 375 6.93 -20.82 -12.69
N ASP A 376 8.01 -20.04 -12.69
CA ASP A 376 8.09 -18.74 -13.35
C ASP A 376 7.93 -18.82 -14.87
N PHE A 377 7.78 -20.02 -15.46
CA PHE A 377 7.57 -20.20 -16.89
C PHE A 377 6.41 -21.15 -17.21
N PHE A 378 5.66 -21.58 -16.18
CA PHE A 378 4.60 -22.56 -16.34
C PHE A 378 3.31 -21.87 -16.75
N SER A 379 2.55 -22.52 -17.63
CA SER A 379 1.12 -22.27 -17.75
C SER A 379 0.36 -22.98 -16.61
N PRO A 380 -0.90 -22.63 -16.35
CA PRO A 380 -1.76 -23.36 -15.43
C PRO A 380 -1.78 -24.88 -15.65
N LEU A 381 -1.82 -25.33 -16.91
CA LEU A 381 -1.84 -26.76 -17.24
C LEU A 381 -0.50 -27.44 -16.93
N MET A 382 0.63 -26.75 -17.12
CA MET A 382 1.95 -27.25 -16.75
C MET A 382 2.09 -27.41 -15.23
N ALA A 383 1.56 -26.47 -14.45
CA ALA A 383 1.49 -26.57 -13.00
C ALA A 383 0.68 -27.81 -12.57
N ALA A 384 -0.50 -28.00 -13.15
CA ALA A 384 -1.30 -29.21 -12.91
C ALA A 384 -0.55 -30.51 -13.27
N GLY A 385 0.16 -30.52 -14.41
CA GLY A 385 0.95 -31.67 -14.85
C GLY A 385 2.12 -32.00 -13.94
N TRP A 386 2.89 -30.98 -13.51
CA TRP A 386 3.98 -31.17 -12.55
C TRP A 386 3.49 -31.77 -11.23
N ARG A 387 2.28 -31.44 -10.80
CA ARG A 387 1.66 -32.00 -9.59
C ARG A 387 0.99 -33.35 -9.81
N GLY A 388 0.79 -33.77 -11.06
CA GLY A 388 -0.04 -34.92 -11.41
C GLY A 388 -1.53 -34.72 -11.07
N ASP A 389 -2.00 -33.47 -10.97
CA ASP A 389 -3.36 -33.13 -10.56
C ASP A 389 -4.34 -33.25 -11.73
N LYS A 390 -4.82 -34.48 -11.96
CA LYS A 390 -5.76 -34.80 -13.04
C LYS A 390 -7.05 -33.97 -12.97
N LYS A 391 -7.60 -33.72 -11.78
CA LYS A 391 -8.85 -32.96 -11.62
C LYS A 391 -8.67 -31.50 -12.01
N MET A 392 -7.54 -30.89 -11.62
CA MET A 392 -7.20 -29.54 -12.04
C MET A 392 -7.01 -29.46 -13.57
N ALA A 393 -6.31 -30.43 -14.15
CA ALA A 393 -6.12 -30.49 -15.60
C ALA A 393 -7.45 -30.65 -16.36
N GLU A 394 -8.35 -31.52 -15.88
CA GLU A 394 -9.71 -31.65 -16.43
C GLU A 394 -10.45 -30.31 -16.44
N LEU A 395 -10.47 -29.60 -15.29
CA LEU A 395 -11.08 -28.28 -15.19
C LEU A 395 -10.50 -27.27 -16.19
N LEU A 396 -9.18 -27.21 -16.33
CA LEU A 396 -8.51 -26.28 -17.24
C LEU A 396 -8.82 -26.60 -18.71
N LEU A 397 -8.80 -27.87 -19.10
CA LEU A 397 -9.11 -28.32 -20.46
C LEU A 397 -10.58 -28.07 -20.83
N GLU A 398 -11.51 -28.30 -19.89
CA GLU A 398 -12.94 -27.98 -20.08
C GLU A 398 -13.17 -26.49 -20.38
N HIS A 399 -12.28 -25.61 -19.89
CA HIS A 399 -12.32 -24.17 -20.12
C HIS A 399 -11.40 -23.70 -21.26
N GLY A 400 -10.83 -24.62 -22.04
CA GLY A 400 -10.12 -24.32 -23.28
C GLY A 400 -8.60 -24.11 -23.15
N ALA A 401 -7.98 -24.55 -22.06
CA ALA A 401 -6.52 -24.61 -21.98
C ALA A 401 -5.94 -25.54 -23.06
N LYS A 402 -4.82 -25.14 -23.67
CA LYS A 402 -4.16 -25.90 -24.74
C LYS A 402 -3.15 -26.89 -24.20
N VAL A 403 -3.17 -28.11 -24.75
CA VAL A 403 -2.32 -29.24 -24.35
C VAL A 403 -0.89 -29.14 -24.88
N GLU A 404 -0.70 -28.36 -25.94
CA GLU A 404 0.54 -28.22 -26.71
C GLU A 404 1.41 -27.02 -26.27
N VAL A 405 0.98 -26.25 -25.27
CA VAL A 405 1.78 -25.14 -24.74
C VAL A 405 3.05 -25.71 -24.12
N LYS A 406 4.20 -25.15 -24.51
CA LYS A 406 5.54 -25.58 -24.06
C LYS A 406 6.27 -24.51 -23.28
N ASP A 407 6.88 -24.85 -22.16
CA ASP A 407 7.63 -23.87 -21.35
C ASP A 407 8.83 -23.33 -22.15
N CYS A 408 9.30 -22.11 -21.88
CA CYS A 408 10.36 -21.50 -22.69
C CYS A 408 11.77 -21.92 -22.27
N LEU A 409 11.94 -22.61 -21.13
CA LEU A 409 13.25 -23.05 -20.64
C LEU A 409 13.57 -24.48 -21.07
N SER A 410 12.70 -25.43 -20.75
CA SER A 410 12.88 -26.85 -21.07
C SER A 410 12.21 -27.26 -22.38
N ASN A 411 11.36 -26.40 -22.96
CA ASN A 411 10.58 -26.69 -24.16
C ASN A 411 9.67 -27.93 -24.01
N LEU A 412 9.19 -28.14 -22.79
CA LEU A 412 8.34 -29.25 -22.40
C LEU A 412 6.90 -28.78 -22.24
N ASP A 413 5.97 -29.61 -22.66
CA ASP A 413 4.56 -29.43 -22.35
C ASP A 413 4.16 -30.08 -21.02
N ALA A 414 2.90 -29.89 -20.62
CA ALA A 414 2.40 -30.38 -19.33
C ALA A 414 2.50 -31.90 -19.15
N GLY A 415 2.37 -32.69 -20.22
CA GLY A 415 2.46 -34.15 -20.16
C GLY A 415 3.91 -34.61 -20.03
N GLU A 416 4.81 -33.96 -20.78
CA GLU A 416 6.26 -34.20 -20.68
C GLU A 416 6.79 -33.83 -19.28
N LEU A 417 6.33 -32.71 -18.70
CA LEU A 417 6.64 -32.31 -17.32
C LEU A 417 6.10 -33.30 -16.28
N ALA A 418 4.86 -33.78 -16.46
CA ALA A 418 4.27 -34.79 -15.58
C ALA A 418 5.10 -36.08 -15.57
N ARG A 419 5.54 -36.55 -16.73
CA ARG A 419 6.42 -37.72 -16.88
C ARG A 419 7.75 -37.52 -16.15
N GLN A 420 8.35 -36.34 -16.23
CA GLN A 420 9.58 -36.02 -15.49
C GLN A 420 9.40 -36.06 -13.96
N GLN A 421 8.21 -35.71 -13.46
CA GLN A 421 7.87 -35.82 -12.04
C GLN A 421 7.38 -37.21 -11.61
N GLY A 422 7.35 -38.18 -12.54
CA GLY A 422 6.93 -39.55 -12.26
C GLY A 422 5.41 -39.78 -12.30
N HIS A 423 4.64 -38.83 -12.84
CA HIS A 423 3.19 -38.92 -13.00
C HIS A 423 2.81 -39.56 -14.36
N GLU A 424 3.25 -40.80 -14.59
CA GLU A 424 3.09 -41.48 -15.89
C GLU A 424 1.62 -41.69 -16.30
N GLU A 425 0.74 -41.99 -15.33
CA GLU A 425 -0.70 -42.13 -15.59
C GLU A 425 -1.33 -40.82 -16.06
N PHE A 426 -0.89 -39.68 -15.48
CA PHE A 426 -1.33 -38.36 -15.91
C PHE A 426 -0.80 -38.04 -17.31
N ALA A 427 0.48 -38.30 -17.57
CA ALA A 427 1.12 -38.03 -18.86
C ALA A 427 0.41 -38.80 -19.99
N THR A 428 0.17 -40.10 -19.79
CA THR A 428 -0.54 -40.95 -20.74
C THR A 428 -1.96 -40.43 -20.99
N TRP A 429 -2.69 -40.09 -19.92
CA TRP A 429 -4.04 -39.53 -20.03
C TRP A 429 -4.08 -38.21 -20.82
N LEU A 430 -3.08 -37.34 -20.65
CA LEU A 430 -3.02 -36.08 -21.37
C LEU A 430 -2.60 -36.26 -22.85
N GLU A 431 -1.73 -37.24 -23.14
CA GLU A 431 -1.35 -37.64 -24.51
C GLU A 431 -2.55 -38.14 -25.31
N ASP A 432 -3.40 -38.98 -24.71
CA ASP A 432 -4.65 -39.45 -25.35
C ASP A 432 -5.58 -38.29 -25.75
N ARG A 433 -5.59 -37.22 -24.96
CA ARG A 433 -6.36 -36.00 -25.24
C ARG A 433 -5.74 -35.10 -26.30
N LYS A 434 -4.43 -35.16 -26.54
CA LYS A 434 -3.77 -34.47 -27.67
C LYS A 434 -4.13 -35.09 -29.02
N ALA A 435 -4.38 -36.41 -29.02
CA ALA A 435 -4.66 -37.18 -30.21
C ALA A 435 -6.16 -37.16 -30.62
N SER A 436 -7.02 -36.62 -29.75
CA SER A 436 -8.47 -36.47 -29.95
C SER A 436 -8.81 -35.03 -30.34
#